data_AF-A0A433WWC7-F1
#
_entry.id   AF-A0A433WWC7-F1
#
_cell.length_a   1.000
_cell.length_b   1.000
_cell.length_c   1.000
_cell.angle_alpha   90.00
_cell.angle_beta   90.00
_cell.angle_gamma   90.00
#
_symmetry.space_group_name_H-M   'P 1'
#
loop_
_entity.id
_entity.type
_entity.pdbx_description
1 polymer ?
#
loop_
_entity_poly.entity_id
_entity_poly.type
_entity_poly.pdbx_seq_one_letter_code
_entity_poly.pdbx_strand_id
1 'polypeptide(L)'
;KDVSLAGSSVTNSGTISGSNSLSILARNGDITNTGTLAGGSVSLVAQNGSIINSATLNDYLVNGGNQGQLGSVGTITASGAASLSASNDITFNGGRLSSGGDLSMLAGNSLTLGAATVRQATAVKGANVSSAFSQTQNYTSSISAGGNAVLAALGGDLKSAGATIDSTGNMVLSAAKSLDLGSVTDSTSHDISGSKSGFLTHSRFTDTGSLSVERGSNVTSGGRLTGLSGGDMSLKGLIGAQGDVSLSAGGTLTLEATKTQSEASASHHVAGISLGTNGATGTLGYGSRSDASSSSSTSWTPSVVASLGGDVTLSAGKAVTIDGSALSAAGDLTLSGSSVSFTARENTQTQTSSHKETSIGFSAGVAPGFMVGQAVNGGLNAAQQGTGTLAGLTGLQTAIGEGMSAVGGGQPRTILSACRCRSGSRAAKASRARARPPCRAHRRQRVGI
;
A
#
# COMPACT_ATOMS: atom_id res chain seq x y z
N LYS A 1 -17.45 -13.96 39.32
CA LYS A 1 -18.77 -14.42 38.84
C LYS A 1 -18.53 -15.18 37.55
N ASP A 2 -19.09 -16.37 37.45
CA ASP A 2 -19.01 -17.21 36.26
C ASP A 2 -20.26 -17.00 35.40
N VAL A 3 -20.07 -17.01 34.09
CA VAL A 3 -21.16 -16.97 33.10
C VAL A 3 -21.04 -18.22 32.25
N SER A 4 -22.12 -18.98 32.18
CA SER A 4 -22.23 -20.15 31.30
C SER A 4 -23.47 -20.03 30.43
N LEU A 5 -23.29 -20.19 29.12
CA LEU A 5 -24.34 -20.16 28.12
C LEU A 5 -24.28 -21.45 27.32
N ALA A 6 -25.41 -22.14 27.19
CA ALA A 6 -25.52 -23.33 26.36
C ALA A 6 -26.77 -23.25 25.50
N GLY A 7 -26.62 -23.45 24.19
CA GLY A 7 -27.71 -23.36 23.23
C GLY A 7 -27.49 -24.25 22.01
N SER A 8 -28.46 -24.24 21.09
CA SER A 8 -28.25 -24.81 19.76
C SER A 8 -27.17 -24.02 19.01
N SER A 9 -27.36 -22.70 18.96
CA SER A 9 -26.42 -21.68 18.47
C SER A 9 -26.41 -20.50 19.44
N VAL A 10 -25.38 -19.66 19.40
CA VAL A 10 -25.27 -18.45 20.22
C VAL A 10 -24.91 -17.26 19.35
N THR A 11 -25.71 -16.21 19.38
CA THR A 11 -25.45 -14.96 18.67
C THR A 11 -25.33 -13.82 19.67
N ASN A 12 -24.20 -13.11 19.67
CA ASN A 12 -23.98 -11.93 20.49
C ASN A 12 -23.69 -10.70 19.62
N SER A 13 -24.48 -9.65 19.82
CA SER A 13 -24.22 -8.29 19.31
C SER A 13 -24.06 -7.26 20.43
N GLY A 14 -24.21 -7.67 21.69
CA GLY A 14 -24.09 -6.84 22.88
C GLY A 14 -22.85 -7.20 23.70
N THR A 15 -22.93 -7.08 25.02
CA THR A 15 -21.86 -7.48 25.94
C THR A 15 -22.28 -8.68 26.77
N ILE A 16 -21.45 -9.72 26.77
CA ILE A 16 -21.54 -10.87 27.67
C ILE A 16 -20.23 -10.91 28.45
N SER A 17 -20.31 -10.74 29.78
CA SER A 17 -19.11 -10.64 30.61
C SER A 17 -19.25 -11.40 31.92
N GLY A 18 -18.27 -12.25 32.23
CA GLY A 18 -18.15 -12.97 33.51
C GLY A 18 -16.82 -12.65 34.20
N SER A 19 -16.84 -12.06 35.40
CA SER A 19 -15.60 -11.59 36.04
C SER A 19 -14.58 -12.69 36.38
N ASN A 20 -14.99 -13.96 36.43
CA ASN A 20 -14.09 -15.11 36.64
C ASN A 20 -13.99 -16.00 35.40
N SER A 21 -15.12 -16.39 34.81
CA SER A 21 -15.12 -17.19 33.58
C SER A 21 -16.32 -16.86 32.70
N LEU A 22 -16.12 -17.01 31.39
CA LEU A 22 -17.15 -17.06 30.38
C LEU A 22 -17.04 -18.36 29.61
N SER A 23 -18.06 -19.21 29.68
CA SER A 23 -18.16 -20.45 28.91
C SER A 23 -19.38 -20.38 27.99
N ILE A 24 -19.17 -20.58 26.69
CA ILE A 24 -20.23 -20.64 25.68
C ILE A 24 -20.15 -21.97 24.95
N LEU A 25 -21.26 -22.69 24.94
CA LEU A 25 -21.42 -23.96 24.26
C LEU A 25 -22.56 -23.87 23.23
N ALA A 26 -22.21 -23.97 21.95
CA ALA A 26 -23.17 -24.21 20.87
C ALA A 26 -23.13 -25.68 20.47
N ARG A 27 -24.25 -26.39 20.63
CA ARG A 27 -24.31 -27.85 20.40
C ARG A 27 -24.44 -28.22 18.92
N ASN A 28 -25.24 -27.46 18.17
CA ASN A 28 -25.68 -27.85 16.83
C ASN A 28 -25.47 -26.76 15.77
N GLY A 29 -24.95 -25.60 16.16
CA GLY A 29 -24.70 -24.49 15.24
C GLY A 29 -23.60 -23.58 15.76
N ASP A 30 -23.63 -22.34 15.29
CA ASP A 30 -22.49 -21.45 15.41
C ASP A 30 -22.50 -20.61 16.69
N ILE A 31 -21.30 -20.15 17.07
CA ILE A 31 -21.11 -19.02 17.99
C ILE A 31 -20.74 -17.82 17.12
N THR A 32 -21.64 -16.85 17.02
CA THR A 32 -21.42 -15.61 16.26
C THR A 32 -21.31 -14.43 17.21
N ASN A 33 -20.23 -13.66 17.10
CA ASN A 33 -19.97 -12.47 17.90
C ASN A 33 -19.70 -11.25 17.01
N THR A 34 -20.48 -10.19 17.21
CA THR A 34 -20.24 -8.85 16.68
C THR A 34 -20.14 -7.78 17.78
N GLY A 35 -20.34 -8.18 19.04
CA GLY A 35 -20.18 -7.35 20.23
C GLY A 35 -18.99 -7.79 21.09
N THR A 36 -19.13 -7.77 22.41
CA THR A 36 -18.07 -8.11 23.37
C THR A 36 -18.37 -9.40 24.14
N LEU A 37 -17.41 -10.32 24.12
CA LEU A 37 -17.33 -11.49 24.99
C LEU A 37 -16.13 -11.32 25.93
N ALA A 38 -16.37 -11.27 27.24
CA ALA A 38 -15.29 -11.02 28.20
C ALA A 38 -15.34 -11.99 29.39
N GLY A 39 -14.16 -12.39 29.88
CA GLY A 39 -14.07 -13.05 31.16
C GLY A 39 -12.69 -13.13 31.78
N GLY A 40 -12.61 -13.76 32.97
CA GLY A 40 -11.32 -14.17 33.53
C GLY A 40 -10.66 -15.18 32.61
N SER A 41 -11.23 -16.37 32.50
CA SER A 41 -11.04 -17.27 31.36
C SER A 41 -12.19 -17.17 30.36
N VAL A 42 -11.92 -17.42 29.08
CA VAL A 42 -12.95 -17.52 28.05
C VAL A 42 -12.84 -18.87 27.34
N SER A 43 -13.95 -19.61 27.28
CA SER A 43 -14.04 -20.89 26.58
C SER A 43 -15.24 -20.87 25.63
N LEU A 44 -14.98 -20.95 24.33
CA LEU A 44 -16.01 -21.01 23.28
C LEU A 44 -15.92 -22.38 22.59
N VAL A 45 -17.02 -23.13 22.60
CA VAL A 45 -17.09 -24.46 21.99
C VAL A 45 -18.29 -24.54 21.05
N ALA A 46 -18.04 -24.69 19.75
CA ALA A 46 -19.04 -24.99 18.74
C ALA A 46 -18.90 -26.47 18.32
N GLN A 47 -19.70 -27.35 18.93
CA GLN A 47 -19.58 -28.81 18.78
C GLN A 47 -19.87 -29.33 17.38
N ASN A 48 -20.82 -28.70 16.67
CA ASN A 48 -21.20 -29.05 15.30
C ASN A 48 -21.35 -27.79 14.44
N GLY A 49 -20.50 -26.80 14.68
CA GLY A 49 -20.58 -25.51 14.03
C GLY A 49 -19.25 -24.79 14.02
N SER A 50 -19.34 -23.51 13.69
CA SER A 50 -18.21 -22.60 13.57
C SER A 50 -18.23 -21.54 14.67
N ILE A 51 -17.07 -20.91 14.90
CA ILE A 51 -16.96 -19.70 15.72
C ILE A 51 -16.65 -18.54 14.78
N ILE A 52 -17.50 -17.51 14.78
CA ILE A 52 -17.38 -16.33 13.92
C ILE A 52 -17.28 -15.09 14.80
N ASN A 53 -16.19 -14.36 14.69
CA ASN A 53 -15.98 -13.09 15.38
C ASN A 53 -15.71 -11.96 14.38
N SER A 54 -16.70 -11.11 14.17
CA SER A 54 -16.71 -10.19 13.02
C SER A 54 -16.93 -8.75 13.45
N ALA A 55 -16.30 -7.83 12.71
CA ALA A 55 -16.77 -6.46 12.67
C ALA A 55 -18.03 -6.35 11.79
N THR A 56 -18.87 -5.37 12.09
CA THR A 56 -20.02 -5.00 11.26
C THR A 56 -19.68 -3.79 10.41
N LEU A 57 -20.39 -3.63 9.31
CA LEU A 57 -20.27 -2.49 8.41
C LEU A 57 -21.61 -1.79 8.32
N ASN A 58 -21.58 -0.46 8.27
CA ASN A 58 -22.75 0.37 8.06
C ASN A 58 -22.55 1.14 6.75
N ASP A 59 -23.52 1.06 5.86
CA ASP A 59 -23.51 1.77 4.58
C ASP A 59 -24.52 2.92 4.61
N TYR A 60 -24.05 4.12 4.26
CA TYR A 60 -24.86 5.32 4.21
C TYR A 60 -24.91 5.88 2.80
N LEU A 61 -26.13 6.10 2.30
CA LEU A 61 -26.32 6.87 1.09
C LEU A 61 -25.97 8.34 1.35
N VAL A 62 -25.13 8.89 0.49
CA VAL A 62 -24.77 10.32 0.48
C VAL A 62 -25.00 10.89 -0.90
N ASN A 63 -24.94 12.22 -1.03
CA ASN A 63 -25.01 12.84 -2.35
C ASN A 63 -23.90 12.30 -3.27
N GLY A 64 -24.29 11.68 -4.38
CA GLY A 64 -23.38 11.11 -5.37
C GLY A 64 -22.94 9.67 -5.11
N GLY A 65 -23.34 8.99 -4.04
CA GLY A 65 -23.01 7.56 -3.89
C GLY A 65 -23.20 6.97 -2.49
N ASN A 66 -22.31 6.05 -2.10
CA ASN A 66 -22.37 5.32 -0.83
C ASN A 66 -21.09 5.56 -0.01
N GLN A 67 -21.27 5.70 1.30
CA GLN A 67 -20.20 5.80 2.28
C GLN A 67 -20.30 4.65 3.28
N GLY A 68 -19.45 3.65 3.12
CA GLY A 68 -19.27 2.62 4.12
C GLY A 68 -18.52 3.15 5.35
N GLN A 69 -18.89 2.64 6.51
CA GLN A 69 -18.24 2.89 7.80
C GLN A 69 -18.14 1.58 8.58
N LEU A 70 -17.09 1.47 9.40
CA LEU A 70 -16.98 0.39 10.36
C LEU A 70 -18.04 0.61 11.47
N GLY A 71 -18.84 -0.40 11.74
CA GLY A 71 -19.79 -0.42 12.84
C GLY A 71 -19.14 -0.92 14.13
N SER A 72 -19.67 -2.00 14.69
CA SER A 72 -19.10 -2.65 15.88
C SER A 72 -17.96 -3.58 15.48
N VAL A 73 -17.04 -3.83 16.41
CA VAL A 73 -15.98 -4.83 16.23
C VAL A 73 -16.24 -5.95 17.23
N GLY A 74 -16.38 -7.19 16.74
CA GLY A 74 -16.42 -8.37 17.59
C GLY A 74 -15.15 -8.47 18.42
N THR A 75 -15.27 -8.38 19.74
CA THR A 75 -14.15 -8.50 20.68
C THR A 75 -14.31 -9.69 21.60
N ILE A 76 -13.23 -10.45 21.75
CA ILE A 76 -13.10 -11.54 22.73
C ILE A 76 -11.95 -11.17 23.67
N THR A 77 -12.21 -11.13 24.98
CA THR A 77 -11.20 -10.71 25.97
C THR A 77 -11.18 -11.66 27.15
N ALA A 78 -10.05 -12.34 27.36
CA ALA A 78 -9.77 -13.11 28.55
C ALA A 78 -8.64 -12.44 29.33
N SER A 79 -8.82 -12.14 30.61
CA SER A 79 -7.70 -11.64 31.44
C SER A 79 -6.69 -12.74 31.81
N GLY A 80 -7.10 -14.00 31.73
CA GLY A 80 -6.27 -15.19 31.72
C GLY A 80 -6.32 -15.88 30.36
N ALA A 81 -6.48 -17.21 30.35
CA ALA A 81 -6.47 -18.02 29.13
C ALA A 81 -7.76 -17.91 28.31
N ALA A 82 -7.60 -18.01 26.98
CA ALA A 82 -8.71 -18.12 26.04
C ALA A 82 -8.63 -19.42 25.23
N SER A 83 -9.74 -20.13 25.11
CA SER A 83 -9.87 -21.35 24.30
C SER A 83 -11.07 -21.25 23.37
N LEU A 84 -10.83 -21.42 22.08
CA LEU A 84 -11.83 -21.48 21.02
C LEU A 84 -11.71 -22.84 20.33
N SER A 85 -12.77 -23.62 20.32
CA SER A 85 -12.82 -24.90 19.64
C SER A 85 -14.08 -24.99 18.78
N ALA A 86 -13.89 -25.19 17.48
CA ALA A 86 -14.98 -25.36 16.53
C ALA A 86 -14.80 -26.69 15.78
N SER A 87 -15.88 -27.44 15.61
CA SER A 87 -15.85 -28.65 14.76
C SER A 87 -15.62 -28.31 13.30
N ASN A 88 -16.12 -27.16 12.84
CA ASN A 88 -15.95 -26.70 11.47
C ASN A 88 -14.85 -25.62 11.45
N ASP A 89 -15.23 -24.35 11.35
CA ASP A 89 -14.28 -23.26 11.10
C ASP A 89 -14.22 -22.27 12.27
N ILE A 90 -13.07 -21.61 12.41
CA ILE A 90 -12.95 -20.40 13.23
C ILE A 90 -12.65 -19.25 12.27
N THR A 91 -13.48 -18.22 12.26
CA THR A 91 -13.35 -17.07 11.37
C THR A 91 -13.35 -15.78 12.14
N PHE A 92 -12.33 -14.96 11.93
CA PHE A 92 -12.29 -13.57 12.33
C PHE A 92 -12.38 -12.69 11.08
N ASN A 93 -13.36 -11.78 11.05
CA ASN A 93 -13.52 -10.82 9.95
C ASN A 93 -13.37 -9.40 10.48
N GLY A 94 -12.14 -8.92 10.65
CA GLY A 94 -11.84 -7.68 11.36
C GLY A 94 -12.12 -7.73 12.86
N GLY A 95 -12.32 -8.93 13.40
CA GLY A 95 -12.55 -9.16 14.82
C GLY A 95 -11.25 -9.14 15.64
N ARG A 96 -11.38 -8.98 16.95
CA ARG A 96 -10.25 -8.96 17.89
C ARG A 96 -10.37 -10.06 18.94
N LEU A 97 -9.23 -10.65 19.29
CA LEU A 97 -9.07 -11.51 20.46
C LEU A 97 -7.85 -11.08 21.27
N SER A 98 -8.02 -10.93 22.58
CA SER A 98 -6.92 -10.72 23.52
C SER A 98 -7.05 -11.69 24.69
N SER A 99 -6.02 -12.50 24.92
CA SER A 99 -5.86 -13.36 26.08
C SER A 99 -4.69 -12.86 26.91
N GLY A 100 -4.88 -12.68 28.22
CA GLY A 100 -3.80 -12.32 29.14
C GLY A 100 -2.88 -13.50 29.49
N GLY A 101 -3.30 -14.73 29.21
CA GLY A 101 -2.52 -15.95 29.35
C GLY A 101 -2.38 -16.70 28.02
N ASP A 102 -2.45 -18.03 28.09
CA ASP A 102 -2.34 -18.90 26.92
C ASP A 102 -3.59 -18.82 26.03
N LEU A 103 -3.38 -18.89 24.71
CA LEU A 103 -4.41 -18.95 23.69
C LEU A 103 -4.40 -20.29 22.97
N SER A 104 -5.56 -20.92 22.85
CA SER A 104 -5.79 -22.07 21.97
C SER A 104 -6.96 -21.79 21.03
N MET A 105 -6.71 -21.84 19.71
CA MET A 105 -7.74 -21.76 18.67
C MET A 105 -7.64 -23.00 17.79
N LEU A 106 -8.63 -23.90 17.91
CA LEU A 106 -8.66 -25.18 17.23
C LEU A 106 -9.90 -25.25 16.32
N ALA A 107 -9.68 -25.15 15.01
CA ALA A 107 -10.71 -25.37 14.01
C ALA A 107 -10.58 -26.78 13.44
N GLY A 108 -11.68 -27.53 13.40
CA GLY A 108 -11.69 -28.88 12.82
C GLY A 108 -11.43 -28.87 11.31
N ASN A 109 -11.83 -27.81 10.61
CA ASN A 109 -11.57 -27.59 9.19
C ASN A 109 -10.62 -26.40 8.98
N SER A 110 -11.10 -25.16 8.91
CA SER A 110 -10.27 -23.99 8.54
C SER A 110 -10.25 -22.89 9.60
N LEU A 111 -9.11 -22.21 9.72
CA LEU A 111 -8.94 -21.02 10.55
C LEU A 111 -8.65 -19.81 9.65
N THR A 112 -9.53 -18.81 9.66
CA THR A 112 -9.41 -17.61 8.82
C THR A 112 -9.34 -16.35 9.66
N LEU A 113 -8.29 -15.54 9.48
CA LEU A 113 -8.10 -14.22 10.06
C LEU A 113 -8.17 -13.17 8.94
N GLY A 114 -9.39 -12.84 8.52
CA GLY A 114 -9.67 -11.92 7.44
C GLY A 114 -9.76 -10.45 7.87
N ALA A 115 -10.38 -9.65 7.02
CA ALA A 115 -10.56 -8.21 7.24
C ALA A 115 -11.95 -7.75 6.83
N ALA A 116 -12.55 -6.89 7.64
CA ALA A 116 -13.78 -6.19 7.26
C ALA A 116 -13.43 -5.01 6.34
N THR A 117 -13.92 -5.04 5.11
CA THR A 117 -13.58 -4.05 4.08
C THR A 117 -14.63 -2.95 4.01
N VAL A 118 -14.25 -1.73 4.39
CA VAL A 118 -15.06 -0.51 4.18
C VAL A 118 -14.78 0.04 2.78
N ARG A 119 -15.86 0.32 2.04
CA ARG A 119 -15.80 0.94 0.71
C ARG A 119 -16.57 2.25 0.69
N GLN A 120 -15.98 3.25 0.08
CA GLN A 120 -16.56 4.58 -0.09
C GLN A 120 -16.48 4.93 -1.56
N ALA A 121 -17.58 5.40 -2.14
CA ALA A 121 -17.63 5.79 -3.54
C ALA A 121 -18.65 6.90 -3.74
N THR A 122 -18.20 8.04 -4.26
CA THR A 122 -19.06 9.17 -4.58
C THR A 122 -18.73 9.69 -5.98
N ALA A 123 -19.75 9.98 -6.78
CA ALA A 123 -19.64 10.62 -8.08
C ALA A 123 -20.70 11.71 -8.20
N VAL A 124 -20.25 12.95 -8.40
CA VAL A 124 -21.12 14.11 -8.60
C VAL A 124 -20.86 14.72 -9.96
N LYS A 125 -21.93 15.08 -10.65
CA LYS A 125 -21.88 15.74 -11.96
C LYS A 125 -22.58 17.09 -11.87
N GLY A 126 -21.82 18.16 -11.99
CA GLY A 126 -22.32 19.51 -12.18
C GLY A 126 -22.41 19.88 -13.66
N ALA A 127 -22.79 21.12 -13.94
CA ALA A 127 -22.98 21.62 -15.32
C ALA A 127 -21.68 21.62 -16.16
N ASN A 128 -20.54 21.95 -15.54
CA ASN A 128 -19.26 22.09 -16.23
C ASN A 128 -18.14 21.24 -15.62
N VAL A 129 -18.40 20.57 -14.49
CA VAL A 129 -17.40 19.81 -13.72
C VAL A 129 -18.04 18.54 -13.18
N SER A 130 -17.36 17.42 -13.33
CA SER A 130 -17.63 16.15 -12.67
C SER A 130 -16.49 15.80 -11.72
N SER A 131 -16.83 15.13 -10.63
CA SER A 131 -15.87 14.62 -9.66
C SER A 131 -16.32 13.24 -9.18
N ALA A 132 -15.40 12.28 -9.20
CA ALA A 132 -15.57 10.97 -8.63
C ALA A 132 -14.44 10.67 -7.64
N PHE A 133 -14.78 9.97 -6.58
CA PHE A 133 -13.87 9.53 -5.53
C PHE A 133 -14.24 8.11 -5.13
N SER A 134 -13.23 7.27 -4.89
CA SER A 134 -13.39 5.91 -4.40
C SER A 134 -12.29 5.58 -3.41
N GLN A 135 -12.63 4.89 -2.33
CA GLN A 135 -11.69 4.44 -1.32
C GLN A 135 -12.07 3.03 -0.82
N THR A 136 -11.06 2.20 -0.60
CA THR A 136 -11.17 0.90 0.06
C THR A 136 -10.23 0.89 1.27
N GLN A 137 -10.77 0.57 2.44
CA GLN A 137 -10.00 0.37 3.66
C GLN A 137 -10.33 -0.97 4.30
N ASN A 138 -9.31 -1.72 4.69
CA ASN A 138 -9.45 -3.04 5.29
C ASN A 138 -9.13 -2.97 6.79
N TYR A 139 -10.11 -3.36 7.61
CA TYR A 139 -9.94 -3.51 9.05
C TYR A 139 -9.63 -4.98 9.35
N THR A 140 -8.35 -5.28 9.52
CA THR A 140 -7.84 -6.65 9.66
C THR A 140 -8.07 -7.19 11.07
N SER A 141 -8.05 -8.52 11.18
CA SER A 141 -8.19 -9.19 12.48
C SER A 141 -6.94 -9.01 13.33
N SER A 142 -7.11 -9.01 14.66
CA SER A 142 -6.00 -8.89 15.61
C SER A 142 -6.15 -9.90 16.75
N ILE A 143 -5.12 -10.72 16.93
CA ILE A 143 -5.09 -11.81 17.90
C ILE A 143 -3.86 -11.62 18.79
N SER A 144 -4.02 -11.62 20.11
CA SER A 144 -2.92 -11.46 21.05
C SER A 144 -3.03 -12.43 22.22
N ALA A 145 -1.92 -13.05 22.59
CA ALA A 145 -1.77 -13.92 23.76
C ALA A 145 -0.65 -13.41 24.69
N GLY A 146 -0.97 -13.25 25.97
CA GLY A 146 -0.04 -12.90 27.04
C GLY A 146 0.80 -14.07 27.55
N GLY A 147 0.54 -15.28 27.04
CA GLY A 147 1.37 -16.48 27.17
C GLY A 147 1.64 -17.11 25.80
N ASN A 148 1.60 -18.44 25.72
CA ASN A 148 1.76 -19.19 24.48
C ASN A 148 0.51 -19.10 23.61
N ALA A 149 0.65 -19.19 22.29
CA ALA A 149 -0.46 -19.24 21.35
C ALA A 149 -0.39 -20.47 20.46
N VAL A 150 -1.50 -21.21 20.35
CA VAL A 150 -1.67 -22.30 19.40
C VAL A 150 -2.87 -21.99 18.51
N LEU A 151 -2.62 -21.86 17.21
CA LEU A 151 -3.62 -21.65 16.17
C LEU A 151 -3.55 -22.83 15.21
N ALA A 152 -4.57 -23.68 15.19
CA ALA A 152 -4.56 -24.90 14.40
C ALA A 152 -5.83 -25.09 13.57
N ALA A 153 -5.63 -25.33 12.28
CA ALA A 153 -6.63 -25.85 11.35
C ALA A 153 -6.37 -27.35 11.14
N LEU A 154 -7.13 -28.20 11.83
CA LEU A 154 -6.86 -29.63 11.98
C LEU A 154 -7.17 -30.45 10.71
N GLY A 155 -8.04 -29.95 9.83
CA GLY A 155 -8.45 -30.63 8.59
C GLY A 155 -8.31 -29.79 7.32
N GLY A 156 -7.92 -28.53 7.44
CA GLY A 156 -7.96 -27.55 6.36
C GLY A 156 -6.85 -26.51 6.45
N ASP A 157 -7.18 -25.29 6.00
CA ASP A 157 -6.21 -24.21 5.82
C ASP A 157 -6.19 -23.26 7.03
N LEU A 158 -5.02 -22.68 7.30
CA LEU A 158 -4.88 -21.49 8.14
C LEU A 158 -4.59 -20.30 7.23
N LYS A 159 -5.51 -19.34 7.16
CA LYS A 159 -5.43 -18.17 6.30
C LYS A 159 -5.46 -16.87 7.10
N SER A 160 -4.65 -15.91 6.70
CA SER A 160 -4.66 -14.54 7.21
C SER A 160 -4.65 -13.55 6.06
N ALA A 161 -5.35 -12.42 6.22
CA ALA A 161 -5.31 -11.30 5.28
C ALA A 161 -4.92 -10.04 6.06
N GLY A 162 -3.61 -9.74 6.08
CA GLY A 162 -3.07 -8.56 6.77
C GLY A 162 -3.30 -8.56 8.30
N ALA A 163 -3.61 -9.71 8.90
CA ALA A 163 -3.91 -9.78 10.33
C ALA A 163 -2.64 -9.61 11.18
N THR A 164 -2.85 -9.20 12.43
CA THR A 164 -1.80 -9.18 13.45
C THR A 164 -2.01 -10.33 14.42
N ILE A 165 -0.98 -11.14 14.66
CA ILE A 165 -0.99 -12.29 15.56
C ILE A 165 0.23 -12.20 16.47
N ASP A 166 0.03 -11.96 17.76
CA ASP A 166 1.11 -11.77 18.72
C ASP A 166 1.01 -12.75 19.89
N SER A 167 2.16 -13.25 20.36
CA SER A 167 2.28 -14.04 21.57
C SER A 167 3.52 -13.60 22.33
N THR A 168 3.43 -13.42 23.65
CA THR A 168 4.61 -13.14 24.48
C THR A 168 5.42 -14.42 24.76
N GLY A 169 4.77 -15.57 24.69
CA GLY A 169 5.38 -16.89 24.78
C GLY A 169 5.68 -17.50 23.41
N ASN A 170 5.64 -18.83 23.35
CA ASN A 170 5.82 -19.57 22.11
C ASN A 170 4.54 -19.52 21.25
N MET A 171 4.71 -19.48 19.93
CA MET A 171 3.63 -19.51 18.98
C MET A 171 3.71 -20.75 18.08
N VAL A 172 2.58 -21.43 17.92
CA VAL A 172 2.40 -22.51 16.94
C VAL A 172 1.27 -22.13 15.99
N LEU A 173 1.59 -22.07 14.70
CA LEU A 173 0.63 -21.98 13.61
C LEU A 173 0.65 -23.32 12.86
N SER A 174 -0.48 -24.03 12.81
CA SER A 174 -0.54 -25.36 12.19
C SER A 174 -1.72 -25.46 11.24
N ALA A 175 -1.47 -25.89 10.00
CA ALA A 175 -2.49 -26.18 9.01
C ALA A 175 -2.31 -27.59 8.45
N ALA A 176 -3.37 -28.39 8.45
CA ALA A 176 -3.32 -29.72 7.86
C ALA A 176 -3.18 -29.69 6.33
N LYS A 177 -3.68 -28.62 5.68
CA LYS A 177 -3.54 -28.38 4.24
C LYS A 177 -2.55 -27.26 3.97
N SER A 178 -2.98 -26.00 3.89
CA SER A 178 -2.07 -24.89 3.57
C SER A 178 -2.05 -23.81 4.65
N LEU A 179 -0.88 -23.19 4.84
CA LEU A 179 -0.71 -22.03 5.72
C LEU A 179 -0.44 -20.79 4.84
N ASP A 180 -1.37 -19.85 4.83
CA ASP A 180 -1.29 -18.63 4.01
C ASP A 180 -1.39 -17.38 4.89
N LEU A 181 -0.26 -16.71 5.08
CA LEU A 181 -0.19 -15.41 5.73
C LEU A 181 -0.18 -14.33 4.65
N GLY A 182 -1.36 -14.05 4.11
CA GLY A 182 -1.54 -13.11 3.01
C GLY A 182 -1.60 -11.65 3.42
N SER A 183 -2.05 -10.83 2.48
CA SER A 183 -2.10 -9.38 2.58
C SER A 183 -3.50 -8.83 2.30
N VAL A 184 -3.73 -7.57 2.66
CA VAL A 184 -4.87 -6.77 2.21
C VAL A 184 -4.38 -5.56 1.42
N THR A 185 -5.21 -5.03 0.53
CA THR A 185 -4.88 -3.85 -0.27
C THR A 185 -5.85 -2.72 0.04
N ASP A 186 -5.34 -1.67 0.68
CA ASP A 186 -6.06 -0.41 0.81
C ASP A 186 -5.88 0.41 -0.46
N SER A 187 -6.91 1.15 -0.87
CA SER A 187 -6.83 1.98 -2.07
C SER A 187 -7.61 3.27 -1.96
N THR A 188 -7.17 4.28 -2.69
CA THR A 188 -7.87 5.56 -2.87
C THR A 188 -7.69 6.01 -4.31
N SER A 189 -8.73 6.59 -4.89
CA SER A 189 -8.68 7.15 -6.24
C SER A 189 -9.63 8.32 -6.39
N HIS A 190 -9.26 9.27 -7.23
CA HIS A 190 -10.10 10.38 -7.63
C HIS A 190 -10.02 10.61 -9.15
N ASP A 191 -11.11 11.12 -9.70
CA ASP A 191 -11.20 11.62 -11.08
C ASP A 191 -11.98 12.93 -11.03
N ILE A 192 -11.38 14.01 -11.50
CA ILE A 192 -12.01 15.32 -11.62
C ILE A 192 -11.85 15.77 -13.05
N SER A 193 -12.96 16.05 -13.71
CA SER A 193 -12.96 16.46 -15.11
C SER A 193 -13.93 17.62 -15.30
N GLY A 194 -13.62 18.51 -16.23
CA GLY A 194 -14.48 19.64 -16.53
C GLY A 194 -14.29 20.18 -17.92
N SER A 195 -15.32 20.85 -18.42
CA SER A 195 -15.31 21.49 -19.73
C SER A 195 -16.19 22.72 -19.71
N LYS A 196 -15.73 23.78 -20.37
CA LYS A 196 -16.50 25.01 -20.57
C LYS A 196 -16.30 25.51 -22.00
N SER A 197 -17.40 25.78 -22.68
CA SER A 197 -17.45 26.38 -24.02
C SER A 197 -18.13 27.75 -23.97
N GLY A 198 -17.61 28.71 -24.71
CA GLY A 198 -18.18 30.05 -24.91
C GLY A 198 -18.06 30.49 -26.37
N PHE A 199 -18.52 31.70 -26.68
CA PHE A 199 -18.36 32.27 -28.03
C PHE A 199 -16.85 32.40 -28.34
N LEU A 200 -16.37 31.62 -29.31
CA LEU A 200 -14.98 31.57 -29.79
C LEU A 200 -13.94 31.06 -28.77
N THR A 201 -14.37 30.45 -27.64
CA THR A 201 -13.47 29.91 -26.62
C THR A 201 -13.91 28.53 -26.14
N HIS A 202 -12.95 27.63 -25.90
CA HIS A 202 -13.22 26.33 -25.26
C HIS A 202 -12.10 25.95 -24.29
N SER A 203 -12.47 25.30 -23.19
CA SER A 203 -11.53 24.80 -22.20
C SER A 203 -12.00 23.44 -21.68
N ARG A 204 -11.06 22.54 -21.41
CA ARG A 204 -11.31 21.26 -20.75
C ARG A 204 -10.13 20.90 -19.86
N PHE A 205 -10.41 20.25 -18.75
CA PHE A 205 -9.38 19.70 -17.88
C PHE A 205 -9.77 18.33 -17.34
N THR A 206 -8.76 17.57 -16.95
CA THR A 206 -8.89 16.26 -16.30
C THR A 206 -7.75 16.13 -15.30
N ASP A 207 -8.05 15.70 -14.09
CA ASP A 207 -7.11 15.38 -13.03
C ASP A 207 -7.53 14.05 -12.39
N THR A 208 -6.61 13.09 -12.36
CA THR A 208 -6.86 11.74 -11.86
C THR A 208 -5.73 11.33 -10.95
N GLY A 209 -6.06 10.56 -9.92
CA GLY A 209 -5.09 9.98 -9.01
C GLY A 209 -5.56 8.63 -8.52
N SER A 210 -4.63 7.72 -8.29
CA SER A 210 -4.86 6.47 -7.58
C SER A 210 -3.65 6.11 -6.72
N LEU A 211 -3.92 5.46 -5.60
CA LEU A 211 -2.93 4.89 -4.70
C LEU A 211 -3.48 3.56 -4.21
N SER A 212 -2.65 2.52 -4.22
CA SER A 212 -2.92 1.22 -3.62
C SER A 212 -1.74 0.81 -2.75
N VAL A 213 -2.02 0.31 -1.55
CA VAL A 213 -1.01 -0.10 -0.56
C VAL A 213 -1.36 -1.50 -0.09
N GLU A 214 -0.53 -2.47 -0.45
CA GLU A 214 -0.64 -3.84 0.04
C GLU A 214 0.06 -3.98 1.40
N ARG A 215 -0.65 -4.50 2.39
CA ARG A 215 -0.18 -4.74 3.76
C ARG A 215 -0.25 -6.23 4.10
N GLY A 216 0.90 -6.84 4.36
CA GLY A 216 1.02 -8.25 4.76
C GLY A 216 0.59 -8.51 6.20
N SER A 217 0.54 -9.78 6.57
CA SER A 217 0.26 -10.22 7.93
C SER A 217 1.47 -10.01 8.84
N ASN A 218 1.24 -9.70 10.11
CA ASN A 218 2.29 -9.55 11.11
C ASN A 218 2.12 -10.64 12.18
N VAL A 219 3.12 -11.50 12.32
CA VAL A 219 3.11 -12.61 13.26
C VAL A 219 4.35 -12.52 14.13
N THR A 220 4.18 -12.32 15.44
CA THR A 220 5.31 -12.18 16.37
C THR A 220 5.20 -13.07 17.60
N SER A 221 6.33 -13.62 18.03
CA SER A 221 6.45 -14.45 19.23
C SER A 221 7.58 -13.97 20.14
N GLY A 222 7.30 -13.83 21.43
CA GLY A 222 8.30 -13.54 22.46
C GLY A 222 9.14 -14.76 22.87
N GLY A 223 8.75 -15.96 22.43
CA GLY A 223 9.51 -17.21 22.52
C GLY A 223 9.88 -17.73 21.13
N ARG A 224 9.61 -19.01 20.87
CA ARG A 224 9.78 -19.66 19.56
C ARG A 224 8.52 -19.56 18.73
N LEU A 225 8.67 -19.33 17.43
CA LEU A 225 7.60 -19.44 16.44
C LEU A 225 7.77 -20.72 15.61
N THR A 226 6.75 -21.56 15.60
CA THR A 226 6.69 -22.78 14.76
C THR A 226 5.51 -22.68 13.81
N GLY A 227 5.77 -22.72 12.50
CA GLY A 227 4.77 -22.78 11.45
C GLY A 227 4.81 -24.14 10.76
N LEU A 228 3.67 -24.84 10.73
CA LEU A 228 3.54 -26.15 10.12
C LEU A 228 2.44 -26.12 9.07
N SER A 229 2.73 -26.60 7.86
CA SER A 229 1.77 -26.78 6.78
C SER A 229 1.91 -28.19 6.19
N GLY A 230 0.81 -28.93 6.10
CA GLY A 230 0.80 -30.24 5.43
C GLY A 230 1.04 -30.16 3.91
N GLY A 231 0.83 -28.99 3.32
CA GLY A 231 0.98 -28.64 1.92
C GLY A 231 1.81 -27.37 1.78
N ASP A 232 1.33 -26.41 1.00
CA ASP A 232 2.10 -25.21 0.67
C ASP A 232 2.05 -24.17 1.82
N MET A 233 3.08 -23.33 1.90
CA MET A 233 3.15 -22.19 2.80
C MET A 233 3.42 -20.91 2.02
N SER A 234 2.52 -19.94 2.12
CA SER A 234 2.60 -18.62 1.45
C SER A 234 2.65 -17.53 2.50
N LEU A 235 3.62 -16.62 2.41
CA LEU A 235 3.94 -15.66 3.45
C LEU A 235 4.14 -14.26 2.87
N LYS A 236 3.42 -13.30 3.42
CA LYS A 236 3.54 -11.86 3.16
C LYS A 236 3.47 -11.08 4.47
N GLY A 237 4.39 -10.15 4.65
CA GLY A 237 4.52 -9.30 5.84
C GLY A 237 5.65 -9.75 6.76
N LEU A 238 5.47 -9.60 8.07
CA LEU A 238 6.48 -9.86 9.09
C LEU A 238 6.18 -11.17 9.83
N ILE A 239 7.16 -12.04 9.94
CA ILE A 239 7.11 -13.27 10.73
C ILE A 239 8.36 -13.25 11.64
N GLY A 240 8.17 -12.97 12.92
CA GLY A 240 9.26 -12.70 13.85
C GLY A 240 9.18 -13.51 15.13
N ALA A 241 10.34 -13.90 15.68
CA ALA A 241 10.42 -14.44 17.02
C ALA A 241 11.64 -13.93 17.79
N GLN A 242 11.55 -13.85 19.12
CA GLN A 242 12.71 -13.58 19.97
C GLN A 242 13.63 -14.81 20.06
N GLY A 243 13.06 -16.02 20.05
CA GLY A 243 13.79 -17.29 19.90
C GLY A 243 13.72 -17.80 18.47
N ASP A 244 13.79 -19.11 18.28
CA ASP A 244 13.84 -19.71 16.94
C ASP A 244 12.57 -19.44 16.12
N VAL A 245 12.75 -19.34 14.81
CA VAL A 245 11.66 -19.40 13.84
C VAL A 245 11.82 -20.65 12.99
N SER A 246 10.89 -21.60 13.11
CA SER A 246 10.89 -22.84 12.34
C SER A 246 9.63 -22.93 11.49
N LEU A 247 9.77 -22.84 10.16
CA LEU A 247 8.68 -22.97 9.21
C LEU A 247 8.86 -24.24 8.36
N SER A 248 7.90 -25.14 8.41
CA SER A 248 7.92 -26.41 7.69
C SER A 248 6.67 -26.56 6.82
N ALA A 249 6.87 -26.73 5.52
CA ALA A 249 5.84 -26.96 4.52
C ALA A 249 6.00 -28.34 3.87
N GLY A 250 4.93 -29.13 3.80
CA GLY A 250 4.94 -30.39 3.05
C GLY A 250 5.06 -30.18 1.53
N GLY A 251 4.68 -29.01 1.05
CA GLY A 251 4.76 -28.57 -0.34
C GLY A 251 5.83 -27.50 -0.56
N THR A 252 5.48 -26.40 -1.23
CA THR A 252 6.38 -25.26 -1.43
C THR A 252 6.31 -24.25 -0.28
N LEU A 253 7.38 -23.50 -0.07
CA LEU A 253 7.39 -22.33 0.83
C LEU A 253 7.72 -21.07 0.03
N THR A 254 6.81 -20.10 0.01
CA THR A 254 6.95 -18.83 -0.70
C THR A 254 6.88 -17.65 0.27
N LEU A 255 7.87 -16.77 0.23
CA LEU A 255 7.88 -15.49 0.93
C LEU A 255 7.91 -14.36 -0.10
N GLU A 256 6.88 -13.53 -0.14
CA GLU A 256 6.69 -12.52 -1.19
C GLU A 256 6.63 -11.10 -0.61
N ALA A 257 7.31 -10.15 -1.24
CA ALA A 257 7.19 -8.73 -0.93
C ALA A 257 5.77 -8.19 -1.20
N THR A 258 5.37 -7.19 -0.45
CA THR A 258 4.13 -6.44 -0.74
C THR A 258 4.44 -5.24 -1.65
N LYS A 259 3.44 -4.74 -2.37
CA LYS A 259 3.63 -3.58 -3.26
C LYS A 259 2.74 -2.39 -2.91
N THR A 260 3.27 -1.20 -3.17
CA THR A 260 2.53 0.06 -3.19
C THR A 260 2.57 0.60 -4.61
N GLN A 261 1.42 0.94 -5.19
CA GLN A 261 1.33 1.52 -6.53
C GLN A 261 0.63 2.87 -6.47
N SER A 262 1.16 3.87 -7.16
CA SER A 262 0.54 5.18 -7.26
C SER A 262 0.56 5.66 -8.71
N GLU A 263 -0.55 6.22 -9.16
CA GLU A 263 -0.70 6.80 -10.48
C GLU A 263 -1.37 8.15 -10.37
N ALA A 264 -0.94 9.12 -11.16
CA ALA A 264 -1.59 10.41 -11.28
C ALA A 264 -1.49 10.90 -12.72
N SER A 265 -2.54 11.55 -13.21
CA SER A 265 -2.50 12.20 -14.52
C SER A 265 -3.33 13.47 -14.52
N ALA A 266 -2.78 14.53 -15.13
CA ALA A 266 -3.43 15.83 -15.27
C ALA A 266 -3.30 16.32 -16.71
N SER A 267 -4.40 16.77 -17.30
CA SER A 267 -4.48 17.31 -18.65
C SER A 267 -5.30 18.59 -18.67
N HIS A 268 -4.82 19.61 -19.35
CA HIS A 268 -5.51 20.89 -19.54
C HIS A 268 -5.44 21.31 -21.00
N HIS A 269 -6.58 21.63 -21.60
CA HIS A 269 -6.65 22.10 -22.97
C HIS A 269 -7.51 23.36 -23.04
N VAL A 270 -6.98 24.37 -23.70
CA VAL A 270 -7.65 25.66 -23.92
C VAL A 270 -7.56 26.02 -25.38
N ALA A 271 -8.57 26.67 -25.92
CA ALA A 271 -8.43 27.46 -27.12
C ALA A 271 -9.28 28.73 -27.05
N GLY A 272 -8.83 29.72 -27.80
CA GLY A 272 -9.50 30.99 -27.87
C GLY A 272 -8.80 31.97 -28.78
N ILE A 273 -9.34 33.18 -28.78
CA ILE A 273 -8.73 34.33 -29.45
C ILE A 273 -7.65 34.90 -28.54
N SER A 274 -6.43 35.01 -29.05
CA SER A 274 -5.31 35.67 -28.41
C SER A 274 -5.06 37.03 -29.06
N LEU A 275 -4.97 38.07 -28.23
CA LEU A 275 -4.52 39.41 -28.60
C LEU A 275 -3.18 39.66 -27.91
N GLY A 276 -2.11 39.80 -28.69
CA GLY A 276 -0.77 40.07 -28.17
C GLY A 276 -0.18 41.32 -28.81
N THR A 277 0.53 42.13 -28.04
CA THR A 277 1.35 43.22 -28.57
C THR A 277 2.81 42.88 -28.33
N ASN A 278 3.64 42.94 -29.37
CA ASN A 278 5.08 42.79 -29.25
C ASN A 278 5.74 44.01 -29.90
N GLY A 279 6.17 44.97 -29.07
CA GLY A 279 6.64 46.28 -29.54
C GLY A 279 5.53 47.09 -30.23
N ALA A 280 5.80 47.64 -31.43
CA ALA A 280 4.86 48.43 -32.23
C ALA A 280 3.90 47.58 -33.10
N THR A 281 3.87 46.26 -32.89
CA THR A 281 3.04 45.31 -33.66
C THR A 281 1.94 44.72 -32.78
N GLY A 282 0.71 44.75 -33.28
CA GLY A 282 -0.43 44.06 -32.71
C GLY A 282 -0.67 42.75 -33.44
N THR A 283 -0.92 41.68 -32.70
CA THR A 283 -1.24 40.35 -33.24
C THR A 283 -2.63 39.96 -32.76
N LEU A 284 -3.49 39.58 -33.70
CA LEU A 284 -4.79 38.99 -33.44
C LEU A 284 -4.78 37.58 -34.01
N GLY A 285 -5.03 36.57 -33.19
CA GLY A 285 -5.03 35.19 -33.63
C GLY A 285 -6.00 34.31 -32.86
N TYR A 286 -6.20 33.11 -33.39
CA TYR A 286 -6.89 32.02 -32.73
C TYR A 286 -5.90 30.87 -32.53
N GLY A 287 -5.86 30.30 -31.33
CA GLY A 287 -4.97 29.18 -31.04
C GLY A 287 -5.50 28.26 -29.96
N SER A 288 -4.92 27.06 -29.90
CA SER A 288 -5.19 26.05 -28.89
C SER A 288 -3.90 25.57 -28.25
N ARG A 289 -3.93 25.34 -26.94
CA ARG A 289 -2.86 24.73 -26.16
C ARG A 289 -3.39 23.54 -25.38
N SER A 290 -2.65 22.44 -25.40
CA SER A 290 -2.90 21.25 -24.59
C SER A 290 -1.62 20.89 -23.81
N ASP A 291 -1.76 20.84 -22.50
CA ASP A 291 -0.73 20.47 -21.54
C ASP A 291 -1.17 19.16 -20.88
N ALA A 292 -0.31 18.14 -20.85
CA ALA A 292 -0.60 16.87 -20.21
C ALA A 292 0.61 16.36 -19.41
N SER A 293 0.36 15.84 -18.22
CA SER A 293 1.37 15.24 -17.35
C SER A 293 0.84 13.95 -16.73
N SER A 294 1.71 12.96 -16.57
CA SER A 294 1.38 11.73 -15.85
C SER A 294 2.58 11.25 -15.04
N SER A 295 2.30 10.63 -13.90
CA SER A 295 3.29 9.95 -13.07
C SER A 295 2.75 8.61 -12.61
N SER A 296 3.57 7.56 -12.71
CA SER A 296 3.27 6.26 -12.12
C SER A 296 4.46 5.78 -11.30
N SER A 297 4.19 5.09 -10.20
CA SER A 297 5.20 4.49 -9.35
C SER A 297 4.76 3.13 -8.84
N THR A 298 5.72 2.22 -8.68
CA THR A 298 5.54 0.97 -7.95
C THR A 298 6.73 0.80 -7.00
N SER A 299 6.44 0.68 -5.71
CA SER A 299 7.42 0.46 -4.66
C SER A 299 7.16 -0.90 -4.01
N TRP A 300 8.20 -1.72 -3.87
CA TRP A 300 8.14 -3.01 -3.19
C TRP A 300 8.61 -2.87 -1.74
N THR A 301 7.85 -3.44 -0.82
CA THR A 301 8.20 -3.54 0.61
C THR A 301 8.53 -5.00 0.92
N PRO A 302 9.76 -5.31 1.31
CA PRO A 302 10.15 -6.68 1.62
C PRO A 302 9.32 -7.27 2.76
N SER A 303 8.89 -8.52 2.57
CA SER A 303 8.44 -9.36 3.68
C SER A 303 9.66 -9.89 4.43
N VAL A 304 9.51 -10.13 5.73
CA VAL A 304 10.63 -10.46 6.62
C VAL A 304 10.29 -11.68 7.45
N VAL A 305 11.17 -12.69 7.42
CA VAL A 305 11.21 -13.75 8.45
C VAL A 305 12.45 -13.55 9.29
N ALA A 306 12.29 -13.36 10.60
CA ALA A 306 13.42 -13.04 11.47
C ALA A 306 13.38 -13.70 12.85
N SER A 307 14.54 -14.18 13.29
CA SER A 307 14.80 -14.51 14.69
C SER A 307 15.77 -13.49 15.29
N LEU A 308 15.41 -12.93 16.45
CA LEU A 308 16.22 -11.91 17.13
C LEU A 308 17.25 -12.50 18.12
N GLY A 309 17.10 -13.77 18.49
CA GLY A 309 17.96 -14.41 19.49
C GLY A 309 18.27 -15.89 19.23
N GLY A 310 17.78 -16.46 18.13
CA GLY A 310 18.01 -17.86 17.75
C GLY A 310 18.10 -18.06 16.25
N ASP A 311 17.72 -19.26 15.81
CA ASP A 311 17.89 -19.71 14.43
C ASP A 311 16.63 -19.42 13.60
N VAL A 312 16.81 -19.33 12.28
CA VAL A 312 15.71 -19.38 11.31
C VAL A 312 15.85 -20.63 10.46
N THR A 313 14.86 -21.52 10.51
CA THR A 313 14.80 -22.73 9.69
C THR A 313 13.57 -22.68 8.79
N LEU A 314 13.80 -22.72 7.48
CA LEU A 314 12.78 -22.86 6.44
C LEU A 314 12.95 -24.21 5.76
N SER A 315 11.96 -25.09 5.88
CA SER A 315 11.97 -26.42 5.28
C SER A 315 10.74 -26.62 4.42
N ALA A 316 10.93 -27.04 3.17
CA ALA A 316 9.87 -27.35 2.23
C ALA A 316 10.09 -28.75 1.64
N GLY A 317 9.01 -29.52 1.45
CA GLY A 317 9.06 -30.76 0.68
C GLY A 317 9.34 -30.54 -0.81
N LYS A 318 9.10 -29.31 -1.30
CA LYS A 318 9.38 -28.84 -2.66
C LYS A 318 10.28 -27.60 -2.62
N ALA A 319 10.06 -26.62 -3.50
CA ALA A 319 10.89 -25.42 -3.59
C ALA A 319 10.66 -24.44 -2.44
N VAL A 320 11.73 -23.73 -2.06
CA VAL A 320 11.69 -22.51 -1.24
C VAL A 320 11.97 -21.30 -2.14
N THR A 321 11.07 -20.33 -2.15
CA THR A 321 11.17 -19.12 -2.98
C THR A 321 11.05 -17.87 -2.13
N ILE A 322 12.07 -17.01 -2.20
CA ILE A 322 12.12 -15.72 -1.52
C ILE A 322 12.04 -14.63 -2.61
N ASP A 323 10.86 -14.04 -2.82
CA ASP A 323 10.61 -13.00 -3.83
C ASP A 323 10.52 -11.61 -3.18
N GLY A 324 11.49 -10.74 -3.48
CA GLY A 324 11.61 -9.38 -2.95
C GLY A 324 11.76 -9.28 -1.43
N SER A 325 12.08 -10.39 -0.77
CA SER A 325 11.93 -10.55 0.68
C SER A 325 13.27 -10.75 1.40
N ALA A 326 13.25 -10.65 2.72
CA ALA A 326 14.44 -10.73 3.57
C ALA A 326 14.31 -11.78 4.67
N LEU A 327 15.44 -12.40 5.01
CA LEU A 327 15.57 -13.38 6.09
C LEU A 327 16.70 -12.93 7.04
N SER A 328 16.51 -13.09 8.34
CA SER A 328 17.53 -12.73 9.33
C SER A 328 17.49 -13.68 10.53
N ALA A 329 18.63 -14.27 10.89
CA ALA A 329 18.77 -15.06 12.11
C ALA A 329 19.88 -14.45 12.99
N ALA A 330 19.72 -14.53 14.31
CA ALA A 330 20.79 -14.19 15.24
C ALA A 330 21.81 -15.33 15.37
N GLY A 331 21.33 -16.57 15.25
CA GLY A 331 22.15 -17.77 15.08
C GLY A 331 22.22 -18.20 13.61
N ASP A 332 21.85 -19.44 13.33
CA ASP A 332 21.94 -20.04 12.00
C ASP A 332 20.68 -19.79 11.15
N LEU A 333 20.91 -19.59 9.85
CA LEU A 333 19.85 -19.53 8.83
C LEU A 333 19.92 -20.78 7.96
N THR A 334 18.94 -21.68 8.12
CA THR A 334 18.85 -22.93 7.36
C THR A 334 17.68 -22.88 6.37
N LEU A 335 17.95 -23.12 5.10
CA LEU A 335 16.94 -23.26 4.05
C LEU A 335 17.08 -24.64 3.40
N SER A 336 16.01 -25.41 3.37
CA SER A 336 15.98 -26.74 2.78
C SER A 336 14.74 -26.91 1.92
N GLY A 337 14.95 -27.37 0.69
CA GLY A 337 13.90 -27.70 -0.28
C GLY A 337 14.50 -28.38 -1.51
N SER A 338 13.67 -28.81 -2.45
CA SER A 338 14.14 -29.33 -3.73
C SER A 338 14.96 -28.30 -4.53
N SER A 339 14.68 -27.02 -4.29
CA SER A 339 15.46 -25.88 -4.76
C SER A 339 15.26 -24.71 -3.80
N VAL A 340 16.22 -23.79 -3.76
CA VAL A 340 16.13 -22.52 -3.02
C VAL A 340 16.39 -21.39 -4.00
N SER A 341 15.48 -20.42 -4.08
CA SER A 341 15.58 -19.30 -5.02
C SER A 341 15.34 -17.96 -4.35
N PHE A 342 16.11 -16.95 -4.76
CA PHE A 342 15.98 -15.56 -4.33
C PHE A 342 15.75 -14.69 -5.56
N THR A 343 14.66 -13.95 -5.57
CA THR A 343 14.32 -12.99 -6.64
C THR A 343 14.30 -11.59 -6.06
N ALA A 344 15.01 -10.66 -6.66
CA ALA A 344 14.96 -9.25 -6.27
C ALA A 344 13.83 -8.52 -7.02
N ARG A 345 13.23 -7.52 -6.37
CA ARG A 345 12.22 -6.64 -6.97
C ARG A 345 12.75 -5.22 -7.05
N GLU A 346 12.47 -4.55 -8.17
CA GLU A 346 12.89 -3.17 -8.41
C GLU A 346 11.73 -2.20 -8.27
N ASN A 347 12.01 -1.06 -7.64
CA ASN A 347 11.08 0.05 -7.60
C ASN A 347 11.07 0.76 -8.95
N THR A 348 9.88 1.12 -9.44
CA THR A 348 9.73 1.82 -10.71
C THR A 348 9.06 3.17 -10.49
N GLN A 349 9.51 4.17 -11.24
CA GLN A 349 8.92 5.50 -11.26
C GLN A 349 9.00 6.02 -12.70
N THR A 350 7.84 6.34 -13.29
CA THR A 350 7.73 6.92 -14.63
C THR A 350 7.08 8.28 -14.51
N GLN A 351 7.59 9.27 -15.24
CA GLN A 351 6.98 10.60 -15.37
C GLN A 351 6.97 11.00 -16.84
N THR A 352 5.83 11.50 -17.31
CA THR A 352 5.65 11.99 -18.68
C THR A 352 5.11 13.41 -18.64
N SER A 353 5.60 14.28 -19.51
CA SER A 353 5.08 15.63 -19.71
C SER A 353 4.99 15.91 -21.21
N SER A 354 3.90 16.55 -21.64
CA SER A 354 3.60 16.87 -23.04
C SER A 354 3.01 18.26 -23.15
N HIS A 355 3.49 19.02 -24.14
CA HIS A 355 3.03 20.35 -24.49
C HIS A 355 2.74 20.39 -26.00
N LYS A 356 1.51 20.76 -26.36
CA LYS A 356 1.08 20.93 -27.75
C LYS A 356 0.43 22.29 -27.93
N GLU A 357 0.93 23.07 -28.87
CA GLU A 357 0.38 24.38 -29.22
C GLU A 357 0.09 24.44 -30.72
N THR A 358 -0.99 25.13 -31.09
CA THR A 358 -1.37 25.36 -32.48
C THR A 358 -2.00 26.74 -32.57
N SER A 359 -1.48 27.64 -33.41
CA SER A 359 -1.96 29.02 -33.52
C SER A 359 -2.06 29.46 -34.99
N ILE A 360 -3.08 30.24 -35.32
CA ILE A 360 -3.29 30.93 -36.59
C ILE A 360 -3.53 32.40 -36.26
N GLY A 361 -2.70 33.33 -36.76
CA GLY A 361 -2.79 34.74 -36.42
C GLY A 361 -2.42 35.70 -37.55
N PHE A 362 -2.97 36.91 -37.47
CA PHE A 362 -2.66 38.05 -38.33
C PHE A 362 -1.92 39.10 -37.50
N SER A 363 -0.76 39.55 -37.98
CA SER A 363 0.05 40.59 -37.36
C SER A 363 -0.07 41.90 -38.14
N ALA A 364 -0.47 42.98 -37.49
CA ALA A 364 -0.50 44.34 -38.04
C ALA A 364 0.43 45.23 -37.24
N GLY A 365 1.43 45.83 -37.89
CA GLY A 365 2.37 46.75 -37.28
C GLY A 365 2.56 48.01 -38.13
N VAL A 366 2.62 49.17 -37.48
CA VAL A 366 3.09 50.42 -38.09
C VAL A 366 4.61 50.48 -37.91
N ALA A 367 5.33 49.91 -38.88
CA ALA A 367 6.75 50.20 -39.06
C ALA A 367 6.88 51.32 -40.12
N PRO A 368 7.72 52.34 -39.92
CA PRO A 368 8.06 53.28 -40.98
C PRO A 368 8.91 52.55 -42.03
N GLY A 369 8.26 52.03 -43.07
CA GLY A 369 8.92 51.35 -44.19
C GLY A 369 8.17 50.10 -44.62
N PHE A 370 7.50 50.20 -45.77
CA PHE A 370 6.79 49.11 -46.45
C PHE A 370 7.67 47.87 -46.66
N MET A 371 7.13 46.68 -46.35
CA MET A 371 7.24 45.49 -47.20
C MET A 371 6.02 44.60 -46.95
N VAL A 372 5.11 44.58 -47.92
CA VAL A 372 4.02 43.61 -48.05
C VAL A 372 4.65 42.30 -48.52
N GLY A 373 4.61 41.25 -47.72
CA GLY A 373 5.14 39.93 -48.06
C GLY A 373 4.48 38.85 -47.22
N GLN A 374 3.82 37.92 -47.91
CA GLN A 374 2.88 36.96 -47.38
C GLN A 374 3.48 35.99 -46.34
N ALA A 375 2.87 35.92 -45.16
CA ALA A 375 3.06 34.84 -44.19
C ALA A 375 1.86 33.89 -44.24
N VAL A 376 1.71 33.17 -45.36
CA VAL A 376 0.79 32.05 -45.53
C VAL A 376 1.46 31.00 -46.41
N ASN A 377 2.13 30.02 -45.77
CA ASN A 377 2.31 28.60 -46.19
C ASN A 377 3.64 28.02 -45.67
N GLY A 378 3.60 27.46 -44.46
CA GLY A 378 4.62 26.54 -43.96
C GLY A 378 4.37 25.07 -44.35
N GLY A 379 3.89 24.81 -45.57
CA GLY A 379 3.61 23.44 -46.00
C GLY A 379 3.13 23.31 -47.44
N LEU A 380 4.03 23.37 -48.42
CA LEU A 380 3.78 22.72 -49.73
C LEU A 380 5.02 22.42 -50.61
N ASN A 381 6.26 22.74 -50.24
CA ASN A 381 7.42 22.44 -51.10
C ASN A 381 8.15 21.14 -50.72
N ALA A 382 7.41 20.05 -50.54
CA ALA A 382 7.96 18.70 -50.33
C ALA A 382 7.43 17.71 -51.38
N ALA A 383 7.44 18.10 -52.65
CA ALA A 383 7.27 17.18 -53.76
C ALA A 383 7.88 17.80 -55.01
N GLN A 384 9.22 17.76 -55.11
CA GLN A 384 9.95 17.47 -56.35
C GLN A 384 11.45 17.75 -56.17
N GLN A 385 12.23 16.68 -56.34
CA GLN A 385 13.69 16.63 -56.54
C GLN A 385 14.50 16.97 -55.27
N GLY A 386 15.35 16.10 -54.70
CA GLY A 386 16.15 15.03 -55.28
C GLY A 386 17.57 15.23 -54.72
N THR A 387 18.03 14.28 -53.90
CA THR A 387 19.40 14.06 -53.39
C THR A 387 20.02 15.04 -52.37
N GLY A 388 20.39 14.52 -51.18
CA GLY A 388 21.50 15.01 -50.37
C GLY A 388 21.19 15.43 -48.92
N THR A 389 21.30 14.50 -47.99
CA THR A 389 21.08 14.61 -46.53
C THR A 389 22.11 15.49 -45.80
N LEU A 390 21.68 16.57 -45.11
CA LEU A 390 22.15 17.00 -43.76
C LEU A 390 21.47 18.31 -43.31
N ALA A 391 20.15 18.27 -43.11
CA ALA A 391 19.39 19.32 -42.43
C ALA A 391 18.93 18.77 -41.07
N GLY A 392 19.61 19.18 -40.01
CA GLY A 392 19.26 18.81 -38.64
C GLY A 392 20.30 19.34 -37.65
N LEU A 393 19.83 20.09 -36.66
CA LEU A 393 20.58 20.60 -35.50
C LEU A 393 21.55 21.78 -35.75
N THR A 394 21.05 23.01 -35.71
CA THR A 394 21.72 24.17 -35.08
C THR A 394 20.75 25.34 -35.06
N GLY A 395 20.21 25.69 -33.89
CA GLY A 395 19.34 26.87 -33.75
C GLY A 395 18.49 26.98 -32.49
N LEU A 396 18.65 26.08 -31.50
CA LEU A 396 17.96 26.17 -30.22
C LEU A 396 18.97 26.29 -29.07
N GLN A 397 19.64 27.44 -28.98
CA GLN A 397 20.43 27.85 -27.82
C GLN A 397 20.53 29.37 -27.82
N THR A 398 19.58 30.03 -27.12
CA THR A 398 19.70 31.30 -26.38
C THR A 398 18.31 31.91 -26.11
N ALA A 399 17.62 31.50 -25.03
CA ALA A 399 16.63 32.31 -24.29
C ALA A 399 15.93 31.48 -23.19
N ILE A 400 16.69 31.01 -22.20
CA ILE A 400 16.15 30.69 -20.88
C ILE A 400 17.16 31.21 -19.85
N GLY A 401 17.15 32.53 -19.71
CA GLY A 401 17.91 33.27 -18.73
C GLY A 401 17.12 34.52 -18.38
N GLU A 402 16.67 34.57 -17.12
CA GLU A 402 16.17 35.73 -16.39
C GLU A 402 14.69 36.14 -16.57
N GLY A 403 13.98 36.13 -15.43
CA GLY A 403 12.77 36.93 -15.23
C GLY A 403 11.53 36.14 -14.82
N MET A 404 11.35 35.86 -13.53
CA MET A 404 10.31 36.52 -12.71
C MET A 404 10.24 35.89 -11.31
N SER A 405 10.84 36.63 -10.36
CA SER A 405 10.48 36.62 -8.96
C SER A 405 9.12 37.31 -8.76
N ALA A 406 8.27 36.75 -7.89
CA ALA A 406 7.49 37.43 -6.85
C ALA A 406 6.07 36.86 -6.66
N VAL A 407 5.64 36.91 -5.38
CA VAL A 407 4.36 36.51 -4.76
C VAL A 407 4.32 35.03 -4.35
N GLY A 408 4.37 34.62 -3.09
CA GLY A 408 4.32 35.33 -1.80
C GLY A 408 3.41 34.59 -0.81
N GLY A 409 4.02 33.91 0.16
CA GLY A 409 3.49 33.72 1.53
C GLY A 409 2.36 32.69 1.77
N GLY A 410 2.64 31.67 2.60
CA GLY A 410 1.59 30.90 3.28
C GLY A 410 1.99 29.49 3.72
N GLN A 411 2.89 29.37 4.70
CA GLN A 411 3.08 28.12 5.46
C GLN A 411 2.10 28.09 6.65
N PRO A 412 1.62 26.91 7.04
CA PRO A 412 1.78 26.52 8.43
C PRO A 412 2.63 25.25 8.56
N ARG A 413 3.57 25.35 9.49
CA ARG A 413 4.51 24.32 9.93
C ARG A 413 3.76 23.19 10.62
N THR A 414 4.15 21.95 10.40
CA THR A 414 4.10 20.92 11.46
C THR A 414 5.31 19.99 11.30
N ILE A 415 5.80 19.60 12.46
CA ILE A 415 7.13 19.13 12.83
C ILE A 415 7.29 17.65 12.51
N LEU A 416 8.46 17.22 12.01
CA LEU A 416 9.09 15.99 12.48
C LEU A 416 10.62 16.06 12.32
N SER A 417 11.30 15.89 13.45
CA SER A 417 12.74 15.94 13.66
C SER A 417 13.52 14.96 12.79
N ALA A 418 14.58 15.44 12.14
CA ALA A 418 15.69 14.60 11.69
C ALA A 418 16.94 14.95 12.51
N CYS A 419 17.53 13.91 13.09
CA CYS A 419 18.71 13.89 13.93
C CYS A 419 19.92 14.58 13.25
N ARG A 420 20.55 15.54 13.93
CA ARG A 420 21.82 16.16 13.49
C ARG A 420 23.00 15.48 14.19
N CYS A 421 23.84 14.78 13.44
CA CYS A 421 25.24 14.61 13.81
C CYS A 421 25.99 15.91 13.53
N ARG A 422 26.58 16.49 14.59
CA ARG A 422 27.30 17.77 14.58
C ARG A 422 28.80 17.48 14.67
N SER A 423 29.55 17.61 13.57
CA SER A 423 31.01 17.71 13.64
C SER A 423 31.41 19.19 13.68
N GLY A 424 31.66 19.69 14.90
CA GLY A 424 32.24 21.01 15.13
C GLY A 424 33.74 21.01 14.90
N SER A 425 34.23 22.01 14.19
CA SER A 425 35.63 22.35 14.06
C SER A 425 36.09 23.23 15.24
N ARG A 426 37.23 22.91 15.85
CA ARG A 426 38.23 23.87 16.37
C ARG A 426 39.56 23.18 16.68
N ALA A 427 40.62 23.98 16.51
CA ALA A 427 42.03 23.64 16.29
C ALA A 427 42.78 22.99 17.47
N ALA A 428 43.86 22.23 17.18
CA ALA A 428 45.26 22.68 17.36
C ALA A 428 46.31 21.54 17.22
N LYS A 429 47.48 21.92 16.69
CA LYS A 429 48.85 21.35 16.83
C LYS A 429 49.29 20.09 16.03
N ALA A 430 50.10 20.40 15.00
CA ALA A 430 51.47 19.92 14.72
C ALA A 430 51.77 18.42 14.57
N SER A 431 52.17 18.00 13.36
CA SER A 431 53.42 17.26 13.10
C SER A 431 53.62 17.01 11.59
N ARG A 432 54.90 16.90 11.19
CA ARG A 432 55.48 16.88 9.83
C ARG A 432 55.12 15.60 9.03
N ALA A 433 54.99 15.72 7.69
CA ALA A 433 55.98 15.22 6.69
C ALA A 433 55.40 14.90 5.30
N ARG A 434 56.08 15.44 4.27
CA ARG A 434 56.34 14.95 2.88
C ARG A 434 55.21 14.84 1.81
N ALA A 435 55.28 15.79 0.87
CA ALA A 435 55.44 15.67 -0.60
C ALA A 435 54.45 14.86 -1.49
N ARG A 436 53.61 15.63 -2.24
CA ARG A 436 53.11 15.61 -3.66
C ARG A 436 53.54 14.47 -4.64
N PRO A 437 52.86 14.20 -5.80
CA PRO A 437 51.99 15.08 -6.65
C PRO A 437 50.67 14.40 -7.22
N PRO A 438 49.90 15.02 -8.15
CA PRO A 438 48.42 14.88 -8.22
C PRO A 438 47.89 13.95 -9.32
N CYS A 439 46.66 13.45 -9.15
CA CYS A 439 45.88 12.83 -10.23
C CYS A 439 44.55 13.55 -10.49
N ARG A 440 44.23 13.58 -11.79
CA ARG A 440 43.18 14.32 -12.51
C ARG A 440 41.76 14.05 -12.04
N ALA A 441 40.94 15.08 -12.19
CA ALA A 441 39.49 15.04 -12.10
C ALA A 441 38.85 14.17 -13.20
N HIS A 442 37.95 13.28 -12.80
CA HIS A 442 36.88 12.77 -13.66
C HIS A 442 35.54 12.98 -12.96
N ARG A 443 34.67 13.78 -13.59
CA ARG A 443 33.34 14.14 -13.14
C ARG A 443 32.33 13.29 -13.93
N ARG A 444 31.67 12.33 -13.28
CA ARG A 444 30.40 11.71 -13.73
C ARG A 444 29.60 11.27 -12.50
N GLN A 445 28.55 12.02 -12.17
CA GLN A 445 27.54 11.61 -11.20
C GLN A 445 26.40 10.91 -11.94
N ARG A 446 26.24 9.60 -11.71
CA ARG A 446 24.96 8.91 -11.78
C ARG A 446 24.28 9.09 -10.43
N VAL A 447 23.03 9.52 -10.43
CA VAL A 447 22.19 9.53 -9.24
C VAL A 447 21.17 8.42 -9.44
N GLY A 448 21.38 7.31 -8.71
CA GLY A 448 20.29 6.42 -8.34
C GLY A 448 19.62 7.00 -7.10
N ILE A 449 18.29 6.88 -7.03
CA ILE A 449 17.51 7.05 -5.82
C ILE A 449 16.97 5.67 -5.46
#